data_AF-A0A969MLC0-F1
#
_entry.id   AF-A0A969MLC0-F1
#
_cell.length_a   1.000
_cell.length_b   1.000
_cell.length_c   1.000
_cell.angle_alpha   90.00
_cell.angle_beta   90.00
_cell.angle_gamma   90.00
#
_symmetry.space_group_name_H-M   'P 1'
#
loop_
_entity.id
_entity.type
_entity.pdbx_description
1 polymer ?
#
loop_
_entity_poly.entity_id
_entity_poly.type
_entity_poly.pdbx_seq_one_letter_code
_entity_poly.pdbx_strand_id
1 'polypeptide(L)'
;MDMWQNLVKTAVVGTQRQELKISTKNNPLGEVLSSLDTNDKEGSLLAAAGTISLYQQAGKSSVIARKTTLKTCELDDFTYCNSLSEQHLEIMLSGEYIAFLPEWLQLLAANKKVVSPKYLPDLLTKGIIQHHWRKYILPVLGKRGIWLAAQNPEWSYAVSENKDQIWKMVV
;
A
#
# COMPACT_ATOMS: atom_id res chain seq x y z
N MET A 1 5.56 13.35 -26.47
CA MET A 1 6.86 12.75 -26.09
C MET A 1 8.02 13.39 -26.88
N ASP A 2 7.85 13.67 -28.17
CA ASP A 2 8.92 14.21 -29.05
C ASP A 2 9.54 15.55 -28.59
N MET A 3 8.76 16.46 -28.01
CA MET A 3 9.26 17.79 -27.62
C MET A 3 10.28 17.74 -26.47
N TRP A 4 10.05 16.85 -25.49
CA TRP A 4 10.99 16.62 -24.37
C TRP A 4 12.27 15.94 -24.85
N GLN A 5 12.14 14.96 -25.75
CA GLN A 5 13.31 14.28 -26.32
C GLN A 5 14.17 15.24 -27.14
N ASN A 6 13.57 16.19 -27.86
CA ASN A 6 14.32 17.20 -28.61
C ASN A 6 15.06 18.16 -27.68
N LEU A 7 14.46 18.58 -26.55
CA LEU A 7 15.14 19.38 -25.52
C LEU A 7 16.36 18.64 -24.94
N VAL A 8 16.19 17.37 -24.57
CA VAL A 8 17.28 16.55 -24.02
C VAL A 8 18.40 16.36 -25.05
N LYS A 9 18.05 16.11 -26.32
CA LYS A 9 19.03 16.01 -27.41
C LYS A 9 19.82 17.30 -27.57
N THR A 10 19.15 18.46 -27.61
CA THR A 10 19.81 19.76 -27.71
C THR A 10 20.70 20.05 -26.49
N ALA A 11 20.25 19.68 -25.29
CA ALA A 11 21.05 19.82 -24.07
C ALA A 11 22.32 18.96 -24.09
N VAL A 12 22.24 17.73 -24.60
CA VAL A 12 23.39 16.81 -24.70
C VAL A 12 24.38 17.23 -25.80
N VAL A 13 23.89 17.74 -26.92
CA VAL A 13 24.72 18.19 -28.06
C VAL A 13 25.34 19.57 -27.80
N GLY A 14 24.67 20.39 -26.99
CA GLY A 14 25.04 21.76 -26.66
C GLY A 14 24.28 22.79 -27.50
N THR A 15 23.80 23.84 -26.83
CA THR A 15 23.06 25.00 -27.38
C THR A 15 23.82 25.76 -28.46
N GLN A 16 25.15 25.67 -28.47
CA GLN A 16 26.00 26.28 -29.49
C GLN A 16 26.07 25.45 -30.78
N ARG A 17 25.94 24.11 -30.69
CA ARG A 17 26.07 23.19 -31.83
C ARG A 17 24.73 22.83 -32.46
N GLN A 18 23.64 22.97 -31.70
CA GLN A 18 22.30 22.66 -32.16
C GLN A 18 21.30 23.69 -31.63
N GLU A 19 20.60 24.34 -32.54
CA GLU A 19 19.53 25.28 -32.17
C GLU A 19 18.29 24.54 -31.68
N LEU A 20 17.65 25.11 -30.65
CA LEU A 20 16.43 24.56 -30.09
C LEU A 20 15.25 24.83 -31.03
N LYS A 21 14.76 23.78 -31.69
CA LYS A 21 13.52 23.83 -32.48
C LYS A 21 12.33 23.50 -31.60
N ILE A 22 11.73 24.52 -31.01
CA ILE A 22 10.46 24.38 -30.31
C ILE A 22 9.35 24.31 -31.36
N SER A 23 8.73 23.13 -31.56
CA SER A 23 7.54 23.05 -32.41
C SER A 23 6.37 23.75 -31.74
N THR A 24 5.99 24.89 -32.28
CA THR A 24 4.79 25.65 -31.94
C THR A 24 3.57 24.95 -32.51
N LYS A 25 3.06 23.94 -31.79
CA LYS A 25 1.68 23.51 -32.02
C LYS A 25 0.75 24.65 -31.57
N ASN A 26 -0.38 24.86 -32.26
CA ASN A 26 -1.45 25.78 -31.82
C ASN A 26 -2.11 25.26 -30.53
N ASN A 27 -1.40 25.36 -29.42
CA ASN A 27 -1.90 25.07 -28.10
C ASN A 27 -1.35 26.11 -27.10
N PRO A 28 -1.98 26.28 -25.93
CA PRO A 28 -1.56 27.28 -24.94
C PRO A 28 -0.10 27.12 -24.48
N LEU A 29 0.42 25.88 -24.49
CA LEU A 29 1.82 25.61 -24.20
C LEU A 29 2.77 26.18 -25.27
N GLY A 30 2.39 26.08 -26.55
CA GLY A 30 3.15 26.62 -27.68
C GLY A 30 3.18 28.14 -27.69
N GLU A 31 2.10 28.81 -27.27
CA GLU A 31 2.06 30.27 -27.10
C GLU A 31 3.04 30.74 -26.04
N VAL A 32 3.04 30.11 -24.85
CA VAL A 32 3.98 30.43 -23.77
C VAL A 32 5.42 30.19 -24.22
N LEU A 33 5.70 29.07 -24.88
CA LEU A 33 7.03 28.76 -25.38
C LEU A 33 7.51 29.74 -26.47
N SER A 34 6.59 30.32 -27.25
CA SER A 34 6.92 31.33 -28.27
C SER A 34 7.23 32.71 -27.68
N SER A 35 6.81 32.95 -26.43
CA SER A 35 7.06 34.21 -25.71
C SER A 35 8.38 34.22 -24.94
N LEU A 36 9.13 33.11 -24.94
CA LEU A 36 10.41 33.00 -24.25
C LEU A 36 11.49 33.82 -24.97
N ASP A 37 12.39 34.42 -24.19
CA ASP A 37 13.55 35.09 -24.72
C ASP A 37 14.45 34.09 -25.47
N THR A 38 14.79 34.41 -26.72
CA THR A 38 15.65 33.61 -27.61
C THR A 38 17.04 34.20 -27.77
N ASN A 39 17.33 35.35 -27.15
CA ASN A 39 18.61 36.03 -27.26
C ASN A 39 19.71 35.30 -26.45
N ASP A 40 19.33 34.71 -25.31
CA ASP A 40 20.14 33.78 -24.53
C ASP A 40 19.77 32.34 -24.89
N LYS A 41 20.66 31.62 -25.59
CA LYS A 41 20.39 30.25 -26.08
C LYS A 41 20.26 29.25 -24.92
N GLU A 42 21.12 29.39 -23.92
CA GLU A 42 21.13 28.58 -22.71
C GLU A 42 19.89 28.87 -21.86
N GLY A 43 19.59 30.15 -21.65
CA GLY A 43 18.40 30.62 -20.93
C GLY A 43 17.11 30.14 -21.59
N SER A 44 17.02 30.22 -22.92
CA SER A 44 15.86 29.76 -23.69
C SER A 44 15.62 28.26 -23.54
N LEU A 45 16.69 27.45 -23.54
CA LEU A 45 16.59 26.00 -23.33
C LEU A 45 16.10 25.66 -21.92
N LEU A 46 16.66 26.31 -20.90
CA LEU A 46 16.26 26.10 -19.51
C LEU A 46 14.82 26.55 -19.25
N ALA A 47 14.42 27.69 -19.81
CA ALA A 47 13.06 28.20 -19.71
C ALA A 47 12.06 27.24 -20.36
N ALA A 48 12.34 26.76 -21.58
CA ALA A 48 11.49 25.79 -22.26
C ALA A 48 11.37 24.47 -21.48
N ALA A 49 12.47 23.97 -20.90
CA ALA A 49 12.46 22.77 -20.07
C ALA A 49 11.62 22.97 -18.78
N GLY A 50 11.75 24.12 -18.12
CA GLY A 50 10.97 24.49 -16.94
C GLY A 50 9.47 24.54 -17.23
N THR A 51 9.08 25.24 -18.30
CA THR A 51 7.68 25.36 -18.72
C THR A 51 7.05 24.00 -19.04
N ILE A 52 7.76 23.14 -19.78
CA ILE A 52 7.25 21.80 -20.11
C ILE A 52 7.17 20.91 -18.87
N SER A 53 8.15 20.98 -17.97
CA SER A 53 8.13 20.22 -16.71
C SER A 53 6.93 20.62 -15.83
N LEU A 54 6.69 21.92 -15.67
CA LEU A 54 5.53 22.44 -14.93
C LEU A 54 4.21 22.04 -15.58
N TYR A 55 4.11 22.15 -16.91
CA TYR A 55 2.93 21.72 -17.66
C TYR A 55 2.62 20.24 -17.45
N GLN A 56 3.65 19.38 -17.47
CA GLN A 56 3.49 17.94 -17.22
C GLN A 56 3.12 17.63 -15.77
N GLN A 57 3.66 18.38 -14.80
CA GLN A 57 3.33 18.19 -13.39
C GLN A 57 1.90 18.64 -13.08
N ALA A 58 1.47 19.79 -13.62
CA ALA A 58 0.13 20.33 -13.43
C ALA A 58 -0.96 19.55 -14.20
N GLY A 59 -0.62 19.00 -15.38
CA GLY A 59 -1.54 18.23 -16.22
C GLY A 59 -1.71 16.76 -15.81
N LYS A 60 -0.95 16.28 -14.81
CA LYS A 60 -1.18 14.95 -14.24
C LYS A 60 -2.36 15.02 -13.29
N SER A 61 -3.57 14.77 -13.79
CA SER A 61 -4.63 14.31 -12.92
C SER A 61 -4.11 13.07 -12.20
N SER A 62 -4.13 13.11 -10.86
CA SER A 62 -3.98 11.89 -10.07
C SER A 62 -4.87 10.85 -10.71
N VAL A 63 -4.32 9.68 -11.05
CA VAL A 63 -5.16 8.53 -11.37
C VAL A 63 -5.99 8.37 -10.11
N ILE A 64 -7.23 8.86 -10.14
CA ILE A 64 -8.23 8.58 -9.15
C ILE A 64 -8.40 7.08 -9.31
N ALA A 65 -7.57 6.32 -8.59
CA ALA A 65 -7.67 4.89 -8.50
C ALA A 65 -9.12 4.69 -8.15
N ARG A 66 -9.87 4.12 -9.09
CA ARG A 66 -11.29 3.83 -8.97
C ARG A 66 -11.38 3.04 -7.69
N LYS A 67 -11.71 3.72 -6.60
CA LYS A 67 -11.55 3.19 -5.25
C LYS A 67 -12.60 2.11 -5.20
N THR A 68 -12.21 0.86 -5.45
CA THR A 68 -13.02 -0.29 -5.07
C THR A 68 -13.25 -0.08 -3.59
N THR A 69 -14.45 0.36 -3.25
CA THR A 69 -14.84 0.63 -1.88
C THR A 69 -14.73 -0.71 -1.18
N LEU A 70 -13.63 -0.91 -0.48
CA LEU A 70 -13.46 -2.07 0.39
C LEU A 70 -14.67 -2.06 1.33
N LYS A 71 -15.38 -3.18 1.37
CA LYS A 71 -16.48 -3.35 2.32
C LYS A 71 -15.92 -3.09 3.71
N THR A 72 -16.55 -2.22 4.48
CA THR A 72 -16.14 -1.94 5.86
C THR A 72 -16.29 -3.21 6.70
N CYS A 73 -15.32 -3.47 7.57
CA CYS A 73 -15.42 -4.56 8.54
C CYS A 73 -16.46 -4.22 9.60
N GLU A 74 -17.26 -5.22 10.01
CA GLU A 74 -18.07 -5.12 11.22
C GLU A 74 -17.19 -5.04 12.47
N LEU A 75 -17.72 -4.49 13.56
CA LEU A 75 -17.05 -4.52 14.85
C LEU A 75 -16.94 -5.95 15.37
N ASP A 76 -15.83 -6.26 16.02
CA ASP A 76 -15.63 -7.56 16.68
C ASP A 76 -16.63 -7.74 17.83
N ASP A 77 -17.12 -8.98 18.00
CA ASP A 77 -18.05 -9.33 19.07
C ASP A 77 -17.33 -9.50 20.43
N PHE A 78 -16.01 -9.64 20.41
CA PHE A 78 -15.15 -9.87 21.56
C PHE A 78 -14.29 -8.66 21.89
N THR A 79 -13.89 -8.55 23.15
CA THR A 79 -12.97 -7.50 23.60
C THR A 79 -11.53 -7.85 23.24
N TYR A 80 -10.74 -6.83 22.89
CA TYR A 80 -9.31 -7.00 22.69
C TYR A 80 -8.60 -7.40 23.98
N CYS A 81 -7.47 -8.07 23.84
CA CYS A 81 -6.58 -8.34 24.96
C CYS A 81 -6.08 -7.03 25.61
N ASN A 82 -5.70 -7.12 26.88
CA ASN A 82 -5.17 -5.95 27.60
C ASN A 82 -3.72 -5.65 27.16
N SER A 83 -3.23 -4.46 27.47
CA SER A 83 -1.90 -3.99 27.07
C SER A 83 -0.76 -4.91 27.53
N LEU A 84 -0.86 -5.51 28.72
CA LEU A 84 0.14 -6.45 29.23
C LEU A 84 0.18 -7.74 28.41
N SER A 85 -0.98 -8.24 27.99
CA SER A 85 -1.07 -9.40 27.09
C SER A 85 -0.50 -9.06 25.71
N GLU A 86 -0.75 -7.85 25.20
CA GLU A 86 -0.16 -7.38 23.94
C GLU A 86 1.37 -7.34 24.00
N GLN A 87 1.96 -6.87 25.10
CA GLN A 87 3.40 -6.86 25.31
C GLN A 87 4.00 -8.27 25.28
N HIS A 88 3.33 -9.24 25.94
CA HIS A 88 3.77 -10.64 25.87
C HIS A 88 3.70 -11.20 24.46
N LEU A 89 2.62 -10.89 23.72
CA LEU A 89 2.48 -11.29 22.32
C LEU A 89 3.61 -10.70 21.46
N GLU A 90 3.97 -9.44 21.68
CA GLU A 90 5.05 -8.77 20.95
C GLU A 90 6.41 -9.45 21.17
N ILE A 91 6.73 -9.83 22.40
CA ILE A 91 7.93 -10.62 22.74
C ILE A 91 7.88 -11.99 22.05
N MET A 92 6.73 -12.67 22.07
CA MET A 92 6.58 -13.96 21.41
C MET A 92 6.77 -13.87 19.89
N LEU A 93 6.22 -12.82 19.27
CA LEU A 93 6.33 -12.60 17.83
C LEU A 93 7.73 -12.14 17.39
N SER A 94 8.51 -11.49 18.28
CA SER A 94 9.92 -11.15 18.02
C SER A 94 10.84 -12.38 17.97
N GLY A 95 10.36 -13.54 18.44
CA GLY A 95 11.06 -14.82 18.42
C GLY A 95 11.48 -15.32 19.79
N GLU A 96 11.36 -14.50 20.83
CA GLU A 96 11.60 -14.91 22.21
C GLU A 96 10.40 -15.70 22.75
N TYR A 97 10.62 -16.85 23.40
CA TYR A 97 9.52 -17.64 23.98
C TYR A 97 8.41 -18.07 22.99
N ILE A 98 8.71 -18.10 21.70
CA ILE A 98 7.74 -18.46 20.64
C ILE A 98 7.05 -19.80 20.87
N ALA A 99 7.70 -20.72 21.57
CA ALA A 99 7.14 -22.02 21.93
C ALA A 99 5.86 -21.93 22.77
N PHE A 100 5.65 -20.82 23.51
CA PHE A 100 4.47 -20.59 24.35
C PHE A 100 3.33 -19.86 23.62
N LEU A 101 3.54 -19.43 22.38
CA LEU A 101 2.53 -18.71 21.60
C LEU A 101 1.23 -19.53 21.44
N PRO A 102 1.27 -20.84 21.12
CA PRO A 102 0.06 -21.66 21.06
C PRO A 102 -0.77 -21.64 22.34
N GLU A 103 -0.12 -21.85 23.49
CA GLU A 103 -0.75 -21.88 24.80
C GLU A 103 -1.34 -20.51 25.15
N TRP A 104 -0.62 -19.43 24.83
CA TRP A 104 -1.12 -18.07 25.02
C TRP A 104 -2.37 -17.79 24.19
N LEU A 105 -2.38 -18.18 22.91
CA LEU A 105 -3.54 -18.03 22.03
C LEU A 105 -4.74 -18.86 22.51
N GLN A 106 -4.49 -20.08 23.01
CA GLN A 106 -5.54 -20.90 23.61
C GLN A 106 -6.17 -20.25 24.84
N LEU A 107 -5.35 -19.70 25.74
CA LEU A 107 -5.85 -18.98 26.92
C LEU A 107 -6.67 -17.76 26.52
N LEU A 108 -6.24 -17.04 25.49
CA LEU A 108 -6.94 -15.86 25.00
C LEU A 108 -8.30 -16.23 24.39
N ALA A 109 -8.36 -17.32 23.61
CA ALA A 109 -9.61 -17.89 23.08
C ALA A 109 -10.55 -18.36 24.21
N ALA A 110 -10.03 -19.06 25.21
CA ALA A 110 -10.81 -19.54 26.36
C ALA A 110 -11.45 -18.39 27.16
N ASN A 111 -10.79 -17.22 27.19
CA ASN A 111 -11.30 -16.01 27.83
C ASN A 111 -12.20 -15.16 26.93
N LYS A 112 -12.57 -15.65 25.73
CA LYS A 112 -13.41 -14.92 24.75
C LYS A 112 -12.86 -13.52 24.42
N LYS A 113 -11.54 -13.44 24.27
CA LYS A 113 -10.85 -12.22 23.83
C LYS A 113 -10.31 -12.41 22.43
N VAL A 114 -10.01 -11.30 21.77
CA VAL A 114 -9.38 -11.28 20.44
C VAL A 114 -8.07 -10.52 20.48
N VAL A 115 -7.19 -10.84 19.54
CA VAL A 115 -5.90 -10.17 19.42
C VAL A 115 -6.09 -8.77 18.87
N SER A 116 -5.27 -7.84 19.35
CA SER A 116 -5.25 -6.47 18.86
C SER A 116 -4.98 -6.39 17.35
N PRO A 117 -5.63 -5.48 16.60
CA PRO A 117 -5.49 -5.41 15.15
C PRO A 117 -4.06 -5.22 14.66
N LYS A 118 -3.18 -4.64 15.50
CA LYS A 118 -1.75 -4.43 15.22
C LYS A 118 -1.02 -5.74 14.89
N TYR A 119 -1.38 -6.85 15.51
CA TYR A 119 -0.64 -8.13 15.42
C TYR A 119 -1.29 -9.15 14.48
N LEU A 120 -2.44 -8.82 13.87
CA LEU A 120 -3.14 -9.72 12.95
C LEU A 120 -2.29 -10.11 11.72
N PRO A 121 -1.57 -9.18 11.05
CA PRO A 121 -0.74 -9.55 9.90
C PRO A 121 0.36 -10.55 10.25
N ASP A 122 1.01 -10.38 11.39
CA ASP A 122 2.11 -11.25 11.84
C ASP A 122 1.58 -12.65 12.18
N LEU A 123 0.47 -12.73 12.90
CA LEU A 123 -0.19 -14.00 13.20
C LEU A 123 -0.66 -14.72 11.94
N LEU A 124 -1.30 -13.99 11.02
CA LEU A 124 -1.77 -14.57 9.75
C LEU A 124 -0.61 -15.11 8.92
N THR A 125 0.51 -14.39 8.88
CA THR A 125 1.74 -14.81 8.19
C THR A 125 2.37 -16.03 8.86
N LYS A 126 2.39 -16.10 10.20
CA LYS A 126 2.86 -17.28 10.92
C LYS A 126 2.03 -18.52 10.61
N GLY A 127 0.71 -18.40 10.44
CA GLY A 127 -0.14 -19.53 10.05
C GLY A 127 0.06 -20.03 8.61
N ILE A 128 0.72 -19.25 7.74
CA ILE A 128 1.23 -19.74 6.44
C ILE A 128 2.41 -20.67 6.67
N ILE A 129 3.40 -20.22 7.45
CA ILE A 129 4.65 -20.92 7.70
C ILE A 129 4.42 -22.18 8.56
N GLN A 130 3.53 -22.08 9.56
CA GLN A 130 3.28 -23.12 10.55
C GLN A 130 1.81 -23.54 10.54
N HIS A 131 1.47 -24.45 9.63
CA HIS A 131 0.10 -24.92 9.45
C HIS A 131 -0.56 -25.45 10.73
N HIS A 132 0.20 -26.10 11.61
CA HIS A 132 -0.35 -26.66 12.85
C HIS A 132 -0.75 -25.59 13.89
N TRP A 133 -0.35 -24.33 13.72
CA TRP A 133 -0.75 -23.21 14.57
C TRP A 133 -2.10 -22.60 14.19
N ARG A 134 -2.61 -22.88 12.98
CA ARG A 134 -3.88 -22.32 12.50
C ARG A 134 -5.02 -22.56 13.48
N LYS A 135 -5.12 -23.77 14.04
CA LYS A 135 -6.12 -24.12 15.08
C LYS A 135 -6.09 -23.24 16.33
N TYR A 136 -4.96 -22.60 16.64
CA TYR A 136 -4.81 -21.67 17.77
C TYR A 136 -5.02 -20.22 17.35
N ILE A 137 -4.69 -19.87 16.10
CA ILE A 137 -4.83 -18.53 15.55
C ILE A 137 -6.30 -18.21 15.23
N LEU A 138 -7.01 -19.10 14.56
CA LEU A 138 -8.38 -18.84 14.07
C LEU A 138 -9.36 -18.36 15.17
N PRO A 139 -9.39 -18.97 16.38
CA PRO A 139 -10.34 -18.58 17.41
C PRO A 139 -10.14 -17.15 17.95
N VAL A 140 -8.96 -16.55 17.74
CA VAL A 140 -8.58 -15.25 18.32
C VAL A 140 -8.47 -14.12 17.30
N LEU A 141 -8.70 -14.40 16.01
CA LEU A 141 -8.60 -13.42 14.93
C LEU A 141 -9.70 -12.34 14.98
N GLY A 142 -10.90 -12.72 15.46
CA GLY A 142 -12.09 -11.88 15.34
C GLY A 142 -12.54 -11.67 13.88
N LYS A 143 -13.66 -10.97 13.72
CA LYS A 143 -14.19 -10.51 12.42
C LYS A 143 -13.15 -9.68 11.67
N ARG A 144 -12.36 -8.87 12.37
CA ARG A 144 -11.32 -8.04 11.73
C ARG A 144 -10.18 -8.84 11.13
N GLY A 145 -9.72 -9.90 11.80
CA GLY A 145 -8.71 -10.81 11.24
C GLY A 145 -9.23 -11.56 10.02
N ILE A 146 -10.48 -12.02 10.04
CA ILE A 146 -11.11 -12.70 8.89
C ILE A 146 -11.30 -11.72 7.72
N TRP A 147 -11.77 -10.50 8.00
CA TRP A 147 -11.92 -9.45 7.01
C TRP A 147 -10.59 -9.11 6.35
N LEU A 148 -9.52 -9.00 7.16
CA LEU A 148 -8.17 -8.75 6.66
C LEU A 148 -7.67 -9.92 5.79
N ALA A 149 -7.90 -11.16 6.22
CA ALA A 149 -7.56 -12.36 5.46
C ALA A 149 -8.25 -12.42 4.09
N ALA A 150 -9.50 -11.96 4.00
CA ALA A 150 -10.24 -11.92 2.72
C ALA A 150 -9.65 -10.95 1.69
N GLN A 151 -8.78 -10.01 2.08
CA GLN A 151 -8.12 -9.07 1.18
C GLN A 151 -6.79 -9.58 0.63
N ASN A 152 -6.25 -10.70 1.14
CA ASN A 152 -4.96 -11.23 0.75
C ASN A 152 -5.05 -12.75 0.46
N PRO A 153 -4.84 -13.20 -0.79
CA PRO A 153 -4.92 -14.62 -1.17
C PRO A 153 -4.05 -15.55 -0.34
N GLU A 154 -2.89 -15.08 0.13
CA GLU A 154 -1.95 -15.85 0.97
C GLU A 154 -2.57 -16.24 2.33
N TRP A 155 -3.55 -15.47 2.81
CA TRP A 155 -4.24 -15.70 4.08
C TRP A 155 -5.56 -16.47 3.92
N SER A 156 -5.81 -17.06 2.75
CA SER A 156 -7.06 -17.77 2.42
C SER A 156 -7.48 -18.85 3.41
N TYR A 157 -6.52 -19.50 4.09
CA TYR A 157 -6.81 -20.51 5.11
C TYR A 157 -7.69 -19.98 6.25
N ALA A 158 -7.56 -18.69 6.60
CA ALA A 158 -8.33 -18.08 7.67
C ALA A 158 -9.78 -17.78 7.28
N VAL A 159 -10.06 -17.74 5.98
CA VAL A 159 -11.41 -17.51 5.43
C VAL A 159 -12.12 -18.84 5.18
N SER A 160 -11.41 -19.87 4.72
CA SER A 160 -11.98 -21.18 4.41
C SER A 160 -12.32 -21.98 5.68
N GLU A 161 -11.42 -22.01 6.66
CA GLU A 161 -11.56 -22.86 7.87
C GLU A 161 -12.57 -22.29 8.89
N ASN A 162 -12.88 -20.99 8.81
CA ASN A 162 -13.87 -20.39 9.70
C ASN A 162 -15.32 -20.65 9.24
N LYS A 163 -15.56 -20.94 7.96
CA LYS A 163 -16.91 -21.33 7.52
C LYS A 163 -17.40 -22.55 8.27
N ASP A 164 -16.53 -23.52 8.59
CA ASP A 164 -16.90 -24.75 9.30
C ASP A 164 -17.13 -24.57 10.81
N GLN A 165 -16.55 -23.53 11.44
CA GLN A 165 -16.77 -23.26 12.87
C GLN A 165 -18.07 -22.50 13.14
N ILE A 166 -18.53 -21.68 12.19
CA ILE A 166 -19.80 -20.93 12.31
C ILE A 166 -21.01 -21.88 12.43
N TRP A 167 -20.96 -23.09 11.84
CA TRP A 167 -22.06 -24.07 11.93
C TRP A 167 -22.12 -24.86 13.24
N LYS A 168 -21.12 -24.76 14.13
CA LYS A 168 -21.12 -25.52 15.41
C LYS A 168 -21.67 -24.76 16.61
N MET A 169 -22.02 -23.48 16.47
CA MET A 169 -22.58 -22.68 17.57
C MET A 169 -24.12 -22.55 17.54
N VAL A 170 -24.80 -23.24 16.62
CA VAL A 170 -26.27 -23.30 16.57
C VAL A 170 -26.73 -24.76 16.71
N VAL A 171 -26.57 -25.33 17.91
CA VAL A 171 -27.37 -26.46 18.42
C VAL A 171 -27.54 -26.28 19.92
#